data_AF-A0A482YGR3-F1
#
_entry.id   AF-A0A482YGR3-F1
#
_cell.length_a   1.000
_cell.length_b   1.000
_cell.length_c   1.000
_cell.angle_alpha   90.00
_cell.angle_beta   90.00
_cell.angle_gamma   90.00
#
_symmetry.space_group_name_H-M   'P 1'
#
loop_
_entity.id
_entity.type
_entity.pdbx_description
1 polymer ?
#
loop_
_entity_poly.entity_id
_entity_poly.type
_entity_poly.pdbx_seq_one_letter_code
_entity_poly.pdbx_strand_id
1 'polypeptide(L)'
;MTARDWTADRESVFDRDAFTCRHCETVGDDATSLRLSPVGDVPLEGTVHESALVTVCADCFEILEAGPVTPSVSAETLFHRVRETTRLQGATVSDVATVASLSTSLPATLESARDDGTQGDSDAVSNYRRTRRDVLLAIAIVDAHLEDLAALESAVDPDVRPSLEAFTETATALQSGLVEVIELSETVVSALERCHGCFDSLEGKTCSTCGLEACETAAWHHPGGSIAFDRLFGTINETLQDASETTDTLTDRATALATQLTAEL
;
A
#
# COMPACT_ATOMS: atom_id res chain seq x y z
N MET A 1 14.70 8.76 20.34
CA MET A 1 14.92 7.77 19.27
C MET A 1 15.10 8.57 17.99
N THR A 2 16.19 8.33 17.28
CA THR A 2 16.78 9.25 16.29
C THR A 2 15.90 9.36 15.05
N ALA A 3 15.54 10.59 14.68
CA ALA A 3 14.93 10.87 13.39
C ALA A 3 15.80 10.24 12.29
N ARG A 4 15.20 9.38 11.46
CA ARG A 4 15.89 8.74 10.34
C ARG A 4 16.29 9.85 9.35
N ASP A 5 17.59 10.09 9.19
CA ASP A 5 18.12 11.16 8.32
C ASP A 5 18.15 10.68 6.86
N TRP A 6 17.02 10.84 6.15
CA TRP A 6 16.99 10.67 4.70
C TRP A 6 17.36 11.97 4.00
N THR A 7 18.40 11.92 3.18
CA THR A 7 18.73 13.02 2.28
C THR A 7 17.94 12.86 0.98
N ALA A 8 16.81 13.55 0.87
CA ALA A 8 16.03 13.67 -0.36
C ALA A 8 15.85 15.15 -0.69
N ASP A 9 15.46 15.47 -1.93
CA ASP A 9 14.95 16.80 -2.25
C ASP A 9 13.55 16.95 -1.62
N ARG A 10 13.54 17.33 -0.34
CA ARG A 10 12.32 17.39 0.47
C ARG A 10 11.31 18.38 -0.09
N GLU A 11 11.80 19.47 -0.70
CA GLU A 11 10.96 20.51 -1.29
C GLU A 11 10.23 19.95 -2.51
N SER A 12 10.94 19.21 -3.38
CA SER A 12 10.32 18.52 -4.53
C SER A 12 9.16 17.60 -4.11
N VAL A 13 9.30 16.81 -3.03
CA VAL A 13 8.24 15.91 -2.56
C VAL A 13 7.03 16.67 -2.02
N PHE A 14 7.25 17.73 -1.24
CA PHE A 14 6.16 18.56 -0.72
C PHE A 14 5.44 19.32 -1.82
N ASP A 15 6.17 19.88 -2.80
CA ASP A 15 5.59 20.55 -3.96
C ASP A 15 4.75 19.58 -4.80
N ARG A 16 5.27 18.38 -5.07
CA ARG A 16 4.55 17.31 -5.77
C ARG A 16 3.25 16.94 -5.07
N ASP A 17 3.27 16.86 -3.75
CA ASP A 17 2.12 16.50 -2.92
C ASP A 17 1.27 17.72 -2.51
N ALA A 18 1.58 18.91 -3.04
CA ALA A 18 0.91 20.18 -2.77
C ALA A 18 0.75 20.47 -1.26
N PHE A 19 1.80 20.18 -0.46
CA PHE A 19 1.81 20.36 0.99
C PHE A 19 0.59 19.71 1.69
N THR A 20 0.16 18.56 1.18
CA THR A 20 -1.03 17.85 1.67
C THR A 20 -0.66 16.43 2.08
N CYS A 21 -1.13 16.01 3.26
CA CYS A 21 -1.00 14.63 3.72
C CYS A 21 -1.66 13.68 2.71
N ARG A 22 -0.88 12.74 2.17
CA ARG A 22 -1.34 11.78 1.17
C ARG A 22 -2.29 10.72 1.72
N HIS A 23 -2.41 10.59 3.04
CA HIS A 23 -3.38 9.68 3.67
C HIS A 23 -4.71 10.35 4.01
N CYS A 24 -4.68 11.46 4.77
CA CYS A 24 -5.88 12.06 5.35
C CYS A 24 -6.25 13.43 4.77
N GLU A 25 -5.53 13.88 3.73
CA GLU A 25 -5.76 15.15 3.03
C GLU A 25 -5.59 16.41 3.90
N THR A 26 -5.03 16.27 5.11
CA THR A 26 -4.70 17.41 5.96
C THR A 26 -3.64 18.27 5.27
N VAL A 27 -3.96 19.54 5.05
CA VAL A 27 -3.07 20.54 4.47
C VAL A 27 -2.13 21.05 5.57
N GLY A 28 -0.83 21.06 5.30
CA GLY A 28 0.15 21.64 6.20
C GLY A 28 0.31 23.14 5.96
N ASP A 29 0.19 23.94 7.01
CA ASP A 29 0.40 25.39 6.93
C ASP A 29 1.90 25.75 6.78
N ASP A 30 2.81 24.83 7.14
CA ASP A 30 4.25 24.93 6.94
C ASP A 30 4.97 23.56 6.91
N ALA A 31 6.24 23.54 6.50
CA ALA A 31 7.09 22.34 6.43
C ALA A 31 7.42 21.69 7.79
N THR A 32 7.01 22.29 8.92
CA THR A 32 7.21 21.71 10.27
C THR A 32 6.04 20.82 10.69
N SER A 33 4.86 21.05 10.10
CA SER A 33 3.64 20.24 10.32
C SER A 33 3.58 18.95 9.49
N LEU A 34 4.40 18.86 8.44
CA LEU A 34 4.46 17.72 7.51
C LEU A 34 5.78 16.96 7.62
N ARG A 35 5.70 15.65 7.38
CA ARG A 35 6.83 14.73 7.36
C ARG A 35 6.87 13.99 6.02
N LEU A 36 8.05 13.49 5.68
CA LEU A 36 8.20 12.55 4.57
C LEU A 36 8.21 11.14 5.15
N SER A 37 7.45 10.24 4.53
CA SER A 37 7.45 8.82 4.85
C SER A 37 7.89 8.01 3.63
N PRO A 38 8.75 6.99 3.78
CA PRO A 38 9.06 6.05 2.73
C PRO A 38 7.86 5.15 2.46
N VAL A 39 7.73 4.70 1.22
CA VAL A 39 6.72 3.73 0.79
C VAL A 39 7.37 2.62 -0.04
N GLY A 40 6.96 1.39 0.26
CA GLY A 40 7.55 0.16 -0.29
C GLY A 40 8.92 -0.17 0.31
N ASP A 41 9.58 -1.17 -0.28
CA ASP A 41 10.86 -1.73 0.20
C ASP A 41 12.07 -0.87 -0.16
N VAL A 42 12.09 0.37 0.30
CA VAL A 42 13.24 1.26 0.14
C VAL A 42 14.24 1.15 1.28
N PRO A 43 15.55 1.34 0.98
CA PRO A 43 16.56 1.42 2.02
C PRO A 43 16.20 2.50 3.06
N LEU A 44 16.12 2.09 4.33
CA LEU A 44 15.80 3.00 5.44
C LEU A 44 17.00 3.84 5.90
N GLU A 45 18.16 3.67 5.26
CA GLU A 45 19.38 4.42 5.50
C GLU A 45 19.93 4.98 4.18
N GLY A 46 20.44 6.22 4.21
CA GLY A 46 21.09 6.87 3.06
C GLY A 46 20.15 7.73 2.22
N THR A 47 20.48 7.86 0.94
CA THR A 47 19.75 8.70 -0.02
C THR A 47 18.54 7.94 -0.57
N VAL A 48 17.33 8.38 -0.19
CA VAL A 48 16.06 7.84 -0.70
C VAL A 48 15.58 8.74 -1.83
N HIS A 49 15.24 8.13 -2.97
CA HIS A 49 14.72 8.86 -4.13
C HIS A 49 13.28 9.34 -3.88
N GLU A 50 12.94 10.53 -4.37
CA GLU A 50 11.62 11.16 -4.18
C GLU A 50 10.43 10.29 -4.62
N SER A 51 10.64 9.40 -5.61
CA SER A 51 9.62 8.47 -6.10
C SER A 51 9.13 7.47 -5.05
N ALA A 52 9.90 7.28 -3.98
CA ALA A 52 9.59 6.39 -2.87
C ALA A 52 9.25 7.12 -1.57
N LEU A 53 9.03 8.44 -1.64
CA LEU A 53 8.65 9.25 -0.50
C LEU A 53 7.26 9.83 -0.74
N VAL A 54 6.49 9.99 0.34
CA VAL A 54 5.19 10.68 0.36
C VAL A 54 5.11 11.64 1.53
N THR A 55 4.32 12.68 1.37
CA THR A 55 4.01 13.66 2.40
C THR A 55 2.92 13.14 3.34
N VAL A 56 3.17 13.17 4.65
CA VAL A 56 2.21 12.80 5.70
C VAL A 56 2.15 13.87 6.80
N CYS A 57 1.00 14.03 7.45
CA CYS A 57 0.90 14.88 8.64
C CYS A 57 1.53 14.19 9.87
N ALA A 58 1.73 14.95 10.95
CA ALA A 58 2.29 14.43 12.20
C ALA A 58 1.52 13.21 12.73
N ASP A 59 0.18 13.25 12.74
CA ASP A 59 -0.65 12.16 13.27
C ASP A 59 -0.49 10.87 12.44
N CYS A 60 -0.50 10.97 11.11
CA CYS A 60 -0.28 9.81 10.23
C CYS A 60 1.16 9.28 10.32
N PHE A 61 2.13 10.18 10.50
CA PHE A 61 3.52 9.78 10.74
C PHE A 61 3.68 9.05 12.07
N GLU A 62 2.98 9.49 13.12
CA GLU A 62 2.95 8.79 14.41
C GLU A 62 2.34 7.40 14.29
N ILE A 63 1.26 7.21 13.52
CA ILE A 63 0.70 5.88 13.26
C ILE A 63 1.74 4.95 12.62
N LEU A 64 2.51 5.45 11.66
CA LEU A 64 3.51 4.66 10.93
C LEU A 64 4.77 4.35 11.75
N GLU A 65 5.13 5.21 12.72
CA GLU A 65 6.32 5.03 13.56
C GLU A 65 6.03 4.41 14.92
N ALA A 66 4.78 4.47 15.38
CA ALA A 66 4.39 3.98 16.69
C ALA A 66 4.55 2.46 16.72
N GLY A 67 5.41 1.99 17.64
CA GLY A 67 5.36 0.59 18.05
C GLY A 67 4.10 0.32 18.88
N PRO A 68 3.63 -0.93 18.93
CA PRO A 68 2.41 -1.27 19.65
C PRO A 68 2.52 -0.90 21.14
N VAL A 69 1.60 -0.08 21.63
CA VAL A 69 1.52 0.30 23.06
C VAL A 69 0.41 -0.51 23.72
N THR A 70 0.73 -1.20 24.82
CA THR A 70 -0.21 -2.08 25.53
C THR A 70 -0.68 -1.49 26.89
N PRO A 71 -1.65 -0.57 26.90
CA PRO A 71 -2.52 -0.39 28.05
C PRO A 71 -3.72 -1.35 27.99
N SER A 72 -4.43 -1.50 29.11
CA SER A 72 -5.79 -2.04 29.10
C SER A 72 -6.68 -1.22 28.18
N VAL A 73 -7.40 -1.86 27.27
CA VAL A 73 -8.26 -1.19 26.26
C VAL A 73 -9.73 -1.29 26.66
N SER A 74 -10.50 -0.21 26.49
CA SER A 74 -11.95 -0.25 26.70
C SER A 74 -12.66 -0.90 25.49
N ALA A 75 -13.84 -1.49 25.71
CA ALA A 75 -14.67 -2.03 24.64
C ALA A 75 -15.00 -0.99 23.56
N GLU A 76 -15.25 0.27 23.95
CA GLU A 76 -15.45 1.40 23.03
C GLU A 76 -14.22 1.66 22.16
N THR A 77 -13.02 1.69 22.75
CA THR A 77 -11.77 1.90 21.99
C THR A 77 -11.52 0.75 21.02
N LEU A 78 -11.75 -0.50 21.45
CA LEU A 78 -11.61 -1.68 20.60
C LEU A 78 -12.60 -1.64 19.43
N PHE A 79 -13.87 -1.30 19.69
CA PHE A 79 -14.88 -1.14 18.66
C PHE A 79 -14.46 -0.10 17.61
N HIS A 80 -13.95 1.06 18.05
CA HIS A 80 -13.45 2.09 17.13
C HIS A 80 -12.27 1.62 16.29
N ARG A 81 -11.31 0.89 16.88
CA ARG A 81 -10.14 0.35 16.14
C ARG A 81 -10.55 -0.67 15.09
N VAL A 82 -11.42 -1.62 15.44
CA VAL A 82 -11.96 -2.63 14.51
C VAL A 82 -12.69 -1.95 13.35
N ARG A 83 -13.61 -1.04 13.67
CA ARG A 83 -14.38 -0.30 12.66
C ARG A 83 -13.47 0.50 11.73
N GLU A 84 -12.48 1.18 12.28
CA GLU A 84 -11.54 1.97 11.48
C GLU A 84 -10.69 1.08 10.56
N THR A 85 -10.19 -0.04 11.08
CA THR A 85 -9.44 -1.03 10.29
C THR A 85 -10.28 -1.56 9.12
N THR A 86 -11.55 -1.94 9.36
CA THR A 86 -12.46 -2.38 8.28
C THR A 86 -12.69 -1.29 7.24
N ARG A 87 -12.86 -0.03 7.68
CA ARG A 87 -13.04 1.12 6.77
C ARG A 87 -11.79 1.33 5.90
N LEU A 88 -10.61 1.30 6.51
CA LEU A 88 -9.33 1.48 5.82
C LEU A 88 -9.07 0.36 4.81
N GLN A 89 -9.35 -0.89 5.16
CA GLN A 89 -9.21 -2.01 4.23
C GLN A 89 -10.16 -1.91 3.05
N GLY A 90 -11.43 -1.55 3.26
CA GLY A 90 -12.37 -1.34 2.16
C GLY A 90 -11.93 -0.24 1.19
N ALA A 91 -11.33 0.85 1.68
CA ALA A 91 -10.74 1.88 0.84
C ALA A 91 -9.51 1.36 0.08
N THR A 92 -8.61 0.64 0.78
CA THR A 92 -7.37 0.09 0.21
C THR A 92 -7.65 -0.91 -0.91
N VAL A 93 -8.70 -1.75 -0.80
CA VAL A 93 -9.14 -2.64 -1.88
C VAL A 93 -9.41 -1.88 -3.18
N SER A 94 -10.06 -0.70 -3.07
CA SER A 94 -10.39 0.14 -4.23
C SER A 94 -9.14 0.78 -4.85
N ASP A 95 -8.19 1.20 -4.02
CA ASP A 95 -6.93 1.78 -4.48
C ASP A 95 -6.05 0.72 -5.17
N VAL A 96 -5.99 -0.50 -4.61
CA VAL A 96 -5.29 -1.65 -5.20
C VAL A 96 -5.92 -2.04 -6.54
N ALA A 97 -7.25 -2.10 -6.64
CA ALA A 97 -7.94 -2.35 -7.90
C ALA A 97 -7.61 -1.28 -8.96
N THR A 98 -7.45 -0.02 -8.54
CA THR A 98 -7.04 1.08 -9.43
C THR A 98 -5.61 0.88 -9.93
N VAL A 99 -4.66 0.50 -9.07
CA VAL A 99 -3.28 0.20 -9.49
C VAL A 99 -3.23 -0.99 -10.44
N ALA A 100 -3.97 -2.06 -10.14
CA ALA A 100 -4.06 -3.22 -11.02
C ALA A 100 -4.62 -2.84 -12.40
N SER A 101 -5.68 -2.04 -12.45
CA SER A 101 -6.25 -1.55 -13.71
C SER A 101 -5.26 -0.70 -14.51
N LEU A 102 -4.58 0.23 -13.85
CA LEU A 102 -3.54 1.05 -14.50
C LEU A 102 -2.42 0.16 -15.03
N SER A 103 -1.88 -0.74 -14.21
CA SER A 103 -0.76 -1.61 -14.55
C SER A 103 -1.06 -2.51 -15.73
N THR A 104 -2.22 -3.16 -15.73
CA THR A 104 -2.65 -4.05 -16.83
C THR A 104 -2.95 -3.29 -18.14
N SER A 105 -3.24 -1.98 -18.06
CA SER A 105 -3.42 -1.12 -19.24
C SER A 105 -2.12 -0.56 -19.82
N LEU A 106 -1.02 -0.56 -19.05
CA LEU A 106 0.25 0.05 -19.45
C LEU A 106 0.84 -0.54 -20.74
N PRO A 107 0.90 -1.87 -20.95
CA PRO A 107 1.50 -2.42 -22.17
C PRO A 107 0.86 -1.86 -23.46
N ALA A 108 -0.47 -1.90 -23.56
CA ALA A 108 -1.20 -1.37 -24.72
C ALA A 108 -1.08 0.16 -24.85
N THR A 109 -1.07 0.88 -23.73
CA THR A 109 -0.92 2.33 -23.72
C THR A 109 0.45 2.77 -24.23
N LEU A 110 1.52 2.08 -23.82
CA LEU A 110 2.88 2.38 -24.25
C LEU A 110 3.12 1.99 -25.72
N GLU A 111 2.54 0.88 -26.18
CA GLU A 111 2.57 0.48 -27.58
C GLU A 111 1.92 1.54 -28.48
N SER A 112 0.73 2.01 -28.10
CA SER A 112 0.01 3.07 -28.83
C SER A 112 0.78 4.40 -28.86
N ALA A 113 1.34 4.82 -27.72
CA ALA A 113 2.12 6.06 -27.64
C ALA A 113 3.39 6.03 -28.52
N ARG A 114 4.01 4.85 -28.66
CA ARG A 114 5.15 4.62 -29.54
C ARG A 114 4.76 4.74 -31.00
N ASP A 115 3.64 4.16 -31.40
CA ASP A 115 3.13 4.21 -32.78
C ASP A 115 2.74 5.64 -33.20
N ASP A 116 2.18 6.41 -32.27
CA ASP A 116 1.81 7.81 -32.49
C ASP A 116 3.00 8.80 -32.39
N GLY A 117 4.20 8.32 -32.06
CA GLY A 117 5.41 9.13 -31.95
C GLY A 117 5.39 10.15 -30.80
N THR A 118 4.53 9.94 -29.80
CA THR A 118 4.42 10.82 -28.63
C THR A 118 5.52 10.46 -27.63
N GLN A 119 6.65 11.17 -27.70
CA GLN A 119 7.73 11.04 -26.71
C GLN A 119 7.46 11.95 -25.51
N GLY A 120 6.98 11.37 -24.41
CA GLY A 120 6.74 12.05 -23.15
C GLY A 120 6.28 11.08 -22.06
N ASP A 121 6.37 11.54 -20.80
CA ASP A 121 5.78 10.86 -19.66
C ASP A 121 4.26 10.92 -19.79
N SER A 122 3.64 9.81 -20.21
CA SER A 122 2.20 9.81 -20.47
C SER A 122 1.42 9.99 -19.18
N ASP A 123 0.21 10.56 -19.28
CA ASP A 123 -0.69 10.69 -18.13
C ASP A 123 -0.90 9.34 -17.42
N ALA A 124 -0.86 8.23 -18.16
CA ALA A 124 -0.95 6.88 -17.61
C ALA A 124 0.22 6.52 -16.69
N VAL A 125 1.47 6.87 -17.07
CA VAL A 125 2.66 6.61 -16.24
C VAL A 125 2.67 7.49 -15.00
N SER A 126 2.28 8.77 -15.14
CA SER A 126 2.15 9.68 -14.00
C SER A 126 1.05 9.25 -13.03
N ASN A 127 -0.10 8.80 -13.55
CA ASN A 127 -1.17 8.24 -12.74
C ASN A 127 -0.73 6.96 -12.03
N TYR A 128 -0.09 6.01 -12.74
CA TYR A 128 0.44 4.79 -12.14
C TYR A 128 1.38 5.10 -10.96
N ARG A 129 2.39 5.94 -11.16
CA ARG A 129 3.36 6.27 -10.11
C ARG A 129 2.71 6.92 -8.89
N ARG A 130 1.72 7.81 -9.12
CA ARG A 130 0.97 8.46 -8.04
C ARG A 130 0.13 7.43 -7.27
N THR A 131 -0.71 6.67 -7.96
CA THR A 131 -1.60 5.68 -7.32
C THR A 131 -0.78 4.61 -6.61
N ARG A 132 0.36 4.18 -7.16
CA ARG A 132 1.30 3.26 -6.50
C ARG A 132 1.79 3.81 -5.15
N ARG A 133 2.22 5.07 -5.09
CA ARG A 133 2.68 5.68 -3.83
C ARG A 133 1.54 5.77 -2.81
N ASP A 134 0.37 6.21 -3.27
CA ASP A 134 -0.81 6.37 -2.40
C ASP A 134 -1.24 5.00 -1.83
N VAL A 135 -1.27 3.93 -2.63
CA VAL A 135 -1.68 2.60 -2.15
C VAL A 135 -0.65 1.95 -1.23
N LEU A 136 0.65 2.13 -1.47
CA LEU A 136 1.69 1.62 -0.57
C LEU A 136 1.65 2.31 0.79
N LEU A 137 1.29 3.59 0.83
CA LEU A 137 1.03 4.30 2.08
C LEU A 137 -0.23 3.73 2.79
N ALA A 138 -1.31 3.48 2.05
CA ALA A 138 -2.52 2.90 2.60
C ALA A 138 -2.27 1.51 3.20
N ILE A 139 -1.51 0.65 2.50
CA ILE A 139 -1.07 -0.66 2.98
C ILE A 139 -0.29 -0.51 4.29
N ALA A 140 0.73 0.35 4.34
CA ALA A 140 1.54 0.54 5.55
C ALA A 140 0.73 1.05 6.76
N ILE A 141 -0.29 1.87 6.52
CA ILE A 141 -1.20 2.33 7.58
C ILE A 141 -2.09 1.20 8.08
N VAL A 142 -2.64 0.38 7.17
CA VAL A 142 -3.41 -0.80 7.58
C VAL A 142 -2.53 -1.77 8.38
N ASP A 143 -1.29 -2.01 7.96
CA ASP A 143 -0.35 -2.86 8.70
C ASP A 143 -0.14 -2.35 10.13
N ALA A 144 0.10 -1.04 10.31
CA ALA A 144 0.22 -0.44 11.64
C ALA A 144 -1.04 -0.66 12.50
N HIS A 145 -2.23 -0.52 11.91
CA HIS A 145 -3.49 -0.80 12.61
C HIS A 145 -3.66 -2.28 12.98
N LEU A 146 -3.23 -3.21 12.13
CA LEU A 146 -3.28 -4.65 12.40
C LEU A 146 -2.29 -5.06 13.48
N GLU A 147 -1.07 -4.52 13.47
CA GLU A 147 -0.08 -4.72 14.54
C GLU A 147 -0.62 -4.23 15.90
N ASP A 148 -1.27 -3.06 15.89
CA ASP A 148 -1.91 -2.49 17.06
C ASP A 148 -3.06 -3.37 17.59
N LEU A 149 -3.88 -3.95 16.72
CA LEU A 149 -4.96 -4.86 17.11
C LEU A 149 -4.42 -6.19 17.64
N ALA A 150 -3.40 -6.76 16.99
CA ALA A 150 -2.75 -7.99 17.43
C ALA A 150 -2.14 -7.83 18.83
N ALA A 151 -1.54 -6.67 19.12
CA ALA A 151 -1.00 -6.37 20.45
C ALA A 151 -2.07 -6.32 21.56
N LEU A 152 -3.31 -5.98 21.21
CA LEU A 152 -4.44 -5.91 22.14
C LEU A 152 -5.06 -7.27 22.50
N GLU A 153 -4.84 -8.33 21.72
CA GLU A 153 -5.47 -9.65 21.93
C GLU A 153 -5.24 -10.23 23.33
N SER A 154 -4.07 -9.95 23.91
CA SER A 154 -3.71 -10.36 25.26
C SER A 154 -4.36 -9.51 26.37
N ALA A 155 -4.76 -8.28 26.05
CA ALA A 155 -5.30 -7.28 26.97
C ALA A 155 -6.83 -7.22 27.01
N VAL A 156 -7.53 -7.88 26.08
CA VAL A 156 -8.99 -7.97 26.03
C VAL A 156 -9.54 -9.10 26.90
N ASP A 157 -10.84 -9.03 27.20
CA ASP A 157 -11.59 -10.06 27.92
C ASP A 157 -11.45 -11.44 27.20
N PRO A 158 -11.20 -12.53 27.94
CA PRO A 158 -11.18 -13.89 27.38
C PRO A 158 -12.39 -14.26 26.51
N ASP A 159 -13.57 -13.70 26.77
CA ASP A 159 -14.77 -13.97 25.98
C ASP A 159 -14.73 -13.24 24.63
N VAL A 160 -14.10 -12.06 24.56
CA VAL A 160 -13.94 -11.23 23.35
C VAL A 160 -12.76 -11.71 22.48
N ARG A 161 -11.72 -12.27 23.11
CA ARG A 161 -10.47 -12.66 22.45
C ARG A 161 -10.66 -13.51 21.18
N PRO A 162 -11.47 -14.59 21.16
CA PRO A 162 -11.63 -15.42 19.96
C PRO A 162 -12.25 -14.65 18.78
N SER A 163 -13.15 -13.71 19.06
CA SER A 163 -13.78 -12.87 18.03
C SER A 163 -12.80 -11.85 17.47
N LEU A 164 -11.93 -11.28 18.31
CA LEU A 164 -10.87 -10.38 17.88
C LEU A 164 -9.80 -11.12 17.07
N GLU A 165 -9.34 -12.29 17.53
CA GLU A 165 -8.37 -13.14 16.81
C GLU A 165 -8.90 -13.49 15.40
N ALA A 166 -10.14 -13.99 15.30
CA ALA A 166 -10.76 -14.29 14.01
C ALA A 166 -10.89 -13.07 13.09
N PHE A 167 -11.14 -11.88 13.65
CA PHE A 167 -11.15 -10.63 12.89
C PHE A 167 -9.75 -10.28 12.39
N THR A 168 -8.75 -10.25 13.27
CA THR A 168 -7.35 -9.91 12.94
C THR A 168 -6.76 -10.89 11.93
N GLU A 169 -7.02 -12.20 12.05
CA GLU A 169 -6.61 -13.22 11.07
C GLU A 169 -7.19 -12.95 9.69
N THR A 170 -8.50 -12.68 9.62
CA THR A 170 -9.19 -12.38 8.35
C THR A 170 -8.66 -11.10 7.72
N ALA A 171 -8.45 -10.06 8.55
CA ALA A 171 -7.93 -8.77 8.10
C ALA A 171 -6.48 -8.91 7.60
N THR A 172 -5.65 -9.70 8.26
CA THR A 172 -4.27 -9.98 7.83
C THR A 172 -4.23 -10.78 6.53
N ALA A 173 -5.15 -11.74 6.36
CA ALA A 173 -5.28 -12.49 5.11
C ALA A 173 -5.67 -11.58 3.94
N LEU A 174 -6.65 -10.69 4.14
CA LEU A 174 -7.02 -9.67 3.15
C LEU A 174 -5.81 -8.80 2.79
N GLN A 175 -5.12 -8.28 3.80
CA GLN A 175 -3.96 -7.42 3.62
C GLN A 175 -2.84 -8.10 2.82
N SER A 176 -2.56 -9.38 3.11
CA SER A 176 -1.57 -10.17 2.38
C SER A 176 -1.95 -10.33 0.90
N GLY A 177 -3.23 -10.59 0.60
CA GLY A 177 -3.71 -10.67 -0.78
C GLY A 177 -3.63 -9.32 -1.52
N LEU A 178 -3.88 -8.20 -0.83
CA LEU A 178 -3.71 -6.87 -1.41
C LEU A 178 -2.26 -6.55 -1.75
N VAL A 179 -1.32 -6.93 -0.88
CA VAL A 179 0.13 -6.81 -1.14
C VAL A 179 0.52 -7.64 -2.36
N GLU A 180 0.06 -8.89 -2.45
CA GLU A 180 0.33 -9.76 -3.60
C GLU A 180 -0.15 -9.13 -4.93
N VAL A 181 -1.34 -8.51 -4.94
CA VAL A 181 -1.83 -7.79 -6.15
C VAL A 181 -0.90 -6.64 -6.55
N ILE A 182 -0.33 -5.91 -5.58
CA ILE A 182 0.63 -4.84 -5.86
C ILE A 182 1.92 -5.42 -6.43
N GLU A 183 2.49 -6.48 -5.82
CA GLU A 183 3.69 -7.15 -6.34
C GLU A 183 3.50 -7.66 -7.78
N LEU A 184 2.35 -8.27 -8.08
CA LEU A 184 1.99 -8.70 -9.43
C LEU A 184 1.87 -7.51 -10.39
N SER A 185 1.25 -6.41 -9.93
CA SER A 185 1.12 -5.18 -10.72
C SER A 185 2.48 -4.53 -11.01
N GLU A 186 3.40 -4.52 -10.06
CA GLU A 186 4.78 -4.06 -10.24
C GLU A 186 5.60 -4.99 -11.14
N THR A 187 5.28 -6.29 -11.13
CA THR A 187 5.84 -7.27 -12.06
C THR A 187 5.46 -6.96 -13.51
N VAL A 188 4.24 -6.44 -13.77
CA VAL A 188 3.86 -5.96 -15.12
C VAL A 188 4.81 -4.84 -15.57
N VAL A 189 5.14 -3.91 -14.69
CA VAL A 189 6.03 -2.77 -15.02
C VAL A 189 7.47 -3.23 -15.22
N SER A 190 7.95 -4.14 -14.39
CA SER A 190 9.29 -4.74 -14.56
C SER A 190 9.39 -5.55 -15.87
N ALA A 191 8.32 -6.24 -16.26
CA ALA A 191 8.21 -6.95 -17.54
C ALA A 191 8.21 -6.02 -18.77
N LEU A 192 7.93 -4.73 -18.59
CA LEU A 192 8.09 -3.68 -19.59
C LEU A 192 9.49 -3.06 -19.60
N GLU A 193 10.44 -3.64 -18.86
CA GLU A 193 11.80 -3.14 -18.68
C GLU A 193 11.82 -1.72 -18.06
N ARG A 194 10.86 -1.46 -17.16
CA ARG A 194 10.74 -0.21 -16.40
C ARG A 194 10.84 -0.47 -14.91
N CYS A 195 11.42 0.47 -14.17
CA CYS A 195 11.39 0.42 -12.72
C CYS A 195 9.96 0.67 -12.22
N HIS A 196 9.43 -0.19 -11.36
CA HIS A 196 8.08 -0.06 -10.82
C HIS A 196 7.88 1.21 -9.95
N GLY A 197 8.94 1.81 -9.41
CA GLY A 197 8.84 3.03 -8.60
C GLY A 197 8.94 4.33 -9.39
N CYS A 198 10.06 4.54 -10.10
CA CYS A 198 10.32 5.80 -10.83
C CYS A 198 9.93 5.74 -12.32
N PHE A 199 9.69 4.54 -12.86
CA PHE A 199 9.41 4.29 -14.28
C PHE A 199 10.57 4.53 -15.25
N ASP A 200 11.79 4.76 -14.74
CA ASP A 200 12.99 4.79 -15.59
C ASP A 200 13.29 3.41 -16.20
N SER A 201 14.08 3.41 -17.28
CA SER A 201 14.56 2.18 -17.92
C SER A 201 15.29 1.28 -16.93
N LEU A 202 14.99 -0.01 -16.98
CA LEU A 202 15.54 -1.02 -16.08
C LEU A 202 16.50 -1.93 -16.85
N GLU A 203 17.81 -1.78 -16.59
CA GLU A 203 18.87 -2.54 -17.30
C GLU A 203 19.49 -3.65 -16.43
N GLY A 204 18.97 -3.88 -15.23
CA GLY A 204 19.51 -4.85 -14.29
C GLY A 204 18.56 -5.17 -13.13
N LYS A 205 19.10 -5.77 -12.08
CA LYS A 205 18.34 -6.20 -10.90
C LYS A 205 17.92 -5.06 -9.96
N THR A 206 18.50 -3.88 -10.14
CA THR A 206 18.23 -2.71 -9.29
C THR A 206 18.20 -1.48 -10.18
N CYS A 207 17.22 -0.61 -9.96
CA CYS A 207 17.11 0.66 -10.67
C CYS A 207 18.28 1.59 -10.29
N SER A 208 19.00 2.10 -11.28
CA SER A 208 20.10 3.04 -11.06
C SER A 208 19.65 4.42 -10.55
N THR A 209 18.38 4.79 -10.78
CA THR A 209 17.81 6.07 -10.36
C THR A 209 17.31 6.03 -8.93
N CYS A 210 16.43 5.08 -8.59
CA CYS A 210 15.77 5.06 -7.29
C CYS A 210 16.21 3.90 -6.37
N GLY A 211 17.06 3.00 -6.83
CA GLY A 211 17.61 1.92 -6.00
C GLY A 211 16.65 0.76 -5.71
N LEU A 212 15.42 0.79 -6.24
CA LEU A 212 14.46 -0.30 -6.08
C LEU A 212 14.90 -1.54 -6.86
N GLU A 213 14.73 -2.72 -6.25
CA GLU A 213 14.98 -4.00 -6.91
C GLU A 213 13.94 -4.27 -8.00
N ALA A 214 14.36 -4.96 -9.06
CA ALA A 214 13.47 -5.40 -10.14
C ALA A 214 12.58 -6.55 -9.64
N CYS A 215 11.30 -6.53 -9.99
CA CYS A 215 10.43 -7.68 -9.72
C CYS A 215 10.86 -8.87 -10.59
N GLU A 216 10.79 -10.08 -10.04
CA GLU A 216 11.11 -11.31 -10.77
C GLU A 216 10.06 -11.59 -11.87
N THR A 217 10.53 -11.74 -13.11
CA THR A 217 9.65 -11.94 -14.27
C THR A 217 9.74 -13.34 -14.87
N ALA A 218 10.72 -14.16 -14.46
CA ALA A 218 10.99 -15.47 -15.06
C ALA A 218 9.77 -16.41 -15.06
N ALA A 219 8.96 -16.40 -14.00
CA ALA A 219 7.75 -17.23 -13.88
C ALA A 219 6.66 -16.89 -14.92
N TRP A 220 6.74 -15.70 -15.50
CA TRP A 220 5.75 -15.13 -16.43
C TRP A 220 6.19 -15.23 -17.88
N HIS A 221 7.34 -15.84 -18.18
CA HIS A 221 7.77 -16.03 -19.56
C HIS A 221 7.10 -17.25 -20.18
N HIS A 222 6.65 -17.11 -21.43
CA HIS A 222 6.38 -18.26 -22.28
C HIS A 222 7.69 -19.02 -22.55
N PRO A 223 7.62 -20.31 -22.94
CA PRO A 223 8.79 -21.08 -23.36
C PRO A 223 9.60 -20.43 -24.50
N GLY A 224 9.00 -19.50 -25.26
CA GLY A 224 9.66 -18.71 -26.31
C GLY A 224 10.36 -17.43 -25.84
N GLY A 225 10.34 -17.11 -24.56
CA GLY A 225 11.04 -15.96 -23.98
C GLY A 225 10.28 -14.62 -24.02
N SER A 226 9.04 -14.59 -24.53
CA SER A 226 8.17 -13.42 -24.38
C SER A 226 7.35 -13.50 -23.09
N ILE A 227 6.98 -12.35 -22.53
CA ILE A 227 6.11 -12.27 -21.35
C ILE A 227 4.69 -12.72 -21.70
N ALA A 228 4.12 -13.55 -20.84
CA ALA A 228 2.74 -14.03 -20.90
C ALA A 228 1.80 -13.09 -20.12
N PHE A 229 1.60 -11.87 -20.62
CA PHE A 229 0.77 -10.86 -19.94
C PHE A 229 -0.65 -11.35 -19.62
N ASP A 230 -1.29 -12.10 -20.53
CA ASP A 230 -2.62 -12.66 -20.30
C ASP A 230 -2.69 -13.53 -19.02
N ARG A 231 -1.62 -14.30 -18.74
CA ARG A 231 -1.54 -15.13 -17.53
C ARG A 231 -1.35 -14.26 -16.28
N LEU A 232 -0.44 -13.28 -16.35
CA LEU A 232 -0.19 -12.36 -15.24
C LEU A 232 -1.45 -11.54 -14.91
N PHE A 233 -2.17 -11.05 -15.92
CA PHE A 233 -3.42 -10.33 -15.74
C PHE A 233 -4.52 -11.23 -15.19
N GLY A 234 -4.59 -12.49 -15.65
CA GLY A 234 -5.47 -13.50 -15.07
C GLY A 234 -5.25 -13.66 -13.57
N THR A 235 -4.00 -13.87 -13.15
CA THR A 235 -3.66 -14.01 -11.72
C THR A 235 -3.98 -12.74 -10.92
N ILE A 236 -3.67 -11.55 -11.44
CA ILE A 236 -4.05 -10.28 -10.77
C ILE A 236 -5.55 -10.22 -10.52
N ASN A 237 -6.37 -10.57 -11.52
CA ASN A 237 -7.82 -10.53 -11.40
C ASN A 237 -8.37 -11.60 -10.45
N GLU A 238 -7.81 -12.81 -10.47
CA GLU A 238 -8.15 -13.89 -9.55
C GLU A 238 -7.86 -13.47 -8.10
N THR A 239 -6.65 -12.98 -7.82
CA THR A 239 -6.27 -12.52 -6.47
C THR A 239 -7.13 -11.33 -6.00
N LEU A 240 -7.46 -10.39 -6.88
CA LEU A 240 -8.40 -9.29 -6.56
C LEU A 240 -9.80 -9.79 -6.22
N GLN A 241 -10.29 -10.82 -6.93
CA GLN A 241 -11.58 -11.42 -6.64
C GLN A 241 -11.57 -12.10 -5.27
N ASP A 242 -10.54 -12.88 -4.97
CA ASP A 242 -10.37 -13.53 -3.66
C ASP A 242 -10.29 -12.50 -2.51
N ALA A 243 -9.60 -11.37 -2.73
CA ALA A 243 -9.56 -10.25 -1.78
C ALA A 243 -10.95 -9.61 -1.57
N SER A 244 -11.74 -9.48 -2.64
CA SER A 244 -13.12 -8.99 -2.54
C SER A 244 -13.99 -9.94 -1.72
N GLU A 245 -13.89 -11.26 -1.93
CA GLU A 245 -14.63 -12.26 -1.14
C GLU A 245 -14.20 -12.26 0.34
N THR A 246 -12.91 -12.02 0.60
CA THR A 246 -12.38 -11.88 1.96
C THR A 246 -12.93 -10.63 2.67
N THR A 247 -13.22 -9.56 1.92
CA THR A 247 -13.82 -8.33 2.47
C THR A 247 -15.23 -8.55 3.02
N ASP A 248 -16.02 -9.42 2.36
CA ASP A 248 -17.34 -9.82 2.86
C ASP A 248 -17.20 -10.59 4.19
N THR A 249 -16.28 -11.54 4.24
CA THR A 249 -15.99 -12.31 5.46
C THR A 249 -15.52 -11.39 6.60
N LEU A 250 -14.65 -10.43 6.31
CA LEU A 250 -14.18 -9.44 7.27
C LEU A 250 -15.32 -8.62 7.85
N THR A 251 -16.26 -8.19 7.00
CA THR A 251 -17.43 -7.40 7.40
C THR A 251 -18.34 -8.19 8.35
N ASP A 252 -18.53 -9.49 8.09
CA ASP A 252 -19.27 -10.39 8.97
C ASP A 252 -18.58 -10.52 10.34
N ARG A 253 -17.25 -10.70 10.35
CA ARG A 253 -16.46 -10.78 11.60
C ARG A 253 -16.51 -9.48 12.41
N ALA A 254 -16.37 -8.34 11.74
CA ALA A 254 -16.48 -7.02 12.37
C ALA A 254 -17.86 -6.83 13.01
N THR A 255 -18.93 -7.25 12.33
CA THR A 255 -20.31 -7.14 12.81
C THR A 255 -20.58 -8.04 14.02
N ALA A 256 -20.06 -9.28 13.99
CA ALA A 256 -20.16 -10.20 15.11
C ALA A 256 -19.44 -9.65 16.36
N LEU A 257 -18.21 -9.16 16.19
CA LEU A 257 -17.43 -8.55 17.26
C LEU A 257 -18.09 -7.28 17.81
N ALA A 258 -18.61 -6.41 16.95
CA ALA A 258 -19.37 -5.23 17.34
C ALA A 258 -20.61 -5.58 18.19
N THR A 259 -21.33 -6.62 17.81
CA THR A 259 -22.51 -7.09 18.54
C THR A 259 -22.13 -7.58 19.94
N GLN A 260 -21.01 -8.29 20.05
CA GLN A 260 -20.48 -8.76 21.33
C GLN A 260 -20.07 -7.58 22.24
N LEU A 261 -19.28 -6.64 21.71
CA LEU A 261 -18.81 -5.48 22.47
C LEU A 261 -19.95 -4.58 22.95
N THR A 262 -21.04 -4.48 22.17
CA THR A 262 -22.21 -3.67 22.55
C THR A 262 -23.07 -4.37 23.60
N ALA A 263 -23.05 -5.70 23.69
CA ALA A 263 -23.78 -6.44 24.72
C ALA A 263 -23.12 -6.35 26.11
N GLU A 264 -21.85 -5.93 26.17
CA GLU A 264 -21.06 -5.75 27.40
C GLU A 264 -21.08 -4.31 27.95
N LEU A 265 -21.63 -3.35 27.19
CA LEU A 265 -21.82 -1.93 27.56
C LEU A 265 -23.15 -1.68 28.29
#